data_AF-A0A850A5R7-F1
#
_entry.id   AF-A0A850A5R7-F1
#
_cell.length_a   1.000
_cell.length_b   1.000
_cell.length_c   1.000
_cell.angle_alpha   90.00
_cell.angle_beta   90.00
_cell.angle_gamma   90.00
#
_symmetry.space_group_name_H-M   'P 1'
#
loop_
_entity.id
_entity.type
_entity.pdbx_description
1 polymer ?
#
loop_
_entity_poly.entity_id
_entity_poly.type
_entity_poly.pdbx_seq_one_letter_code
_entity_poly.pdbx_strand_id
1 'polypeptide(L)'
;MPTVALKRQLITDVTGNTIGVILPLDEYRLIERFLEKSVLDEDNEKLRRLEIAAHDPLFLQDLYENMQAFAAADGEWWEMPQ
;
A
#
# COMPACT_ATOMS: atom_id res chain seq x y z
N MET A 1 9.88 41.56 -8.98
CA MET A 1 9.61 40.23 -9.57
C MET A 1 8.39 39.67 -8.86
N PRO A 2 7.24 39.45 -9.53
CA PRO A 2 6.12 38.81 -8.87
C PRO A 2 6.46 37.35 -8.60
N THR A 3 6.57 36.98 -7.34
CA THR A 3 6.71 35.59 -6.90
C THR A 3 5.42 34.88 -7.28
N VAL A 4 5.43 34.08 -8.34
CA VAL A 4 4.26 33.27 -8.70
C VAL A 4 4.12 32.24 -7.59
N ALA A 5 3.19 32.48 -6.67
CA ALA A 5 2.80 31.47 -5.70
C ALA A 5 2.22 30.30 -6.49
N LEU A 6 2.92 29.17 -6.50
CA LEU A 6 2.39 27.93 -7.04
C LEU A 6 1.03 27.69 -6.36
N LYS A 7 -0.01 27.44 -7.15
CA LYS A 7 -1.32 27.03 -6.64
C LYS A 7 -1.34 25.50 -6.57
N ARG A 8 -2.23 24.94 -5.74
CA ARG A 8 -2.49 23.50 -5.69
C ARG A 8 -2.73 22.93 -7.10
N GLN A 9 -2.09 21.81 -7.42
CA GLN A 9 -2.28 21.13 -8.70
C GLN A 9 -2.79 19.71 -8.46
N LEU A 10 -3.70 19.25 -9.31
CA LEU A 10 -4.21 17.89 -9.28
C LEU A 10 -3.51 17.07 -10.35
N ILE A 11 -3.10 15.85 -9.99
CA ILE A 11 -2.56 14.85 -10.91
C ILE A 11 -3.67 13.86 -11.19
N THR A 12 -4.02 13.68 -12.45
CA THR A 12 -5.06 12.74 -12.89
C THR A 12 -4.48 11.62 -13.74
N ASP A 13 -5.07 10.43 -13.68
CA ASP A 13 -4.76 9.32 -14.56
C ASP A 13 -5.35 9.50 -15.98
N VAL A 14 -5.09 8.55 -16.87
CA VAL A 14 -5.59 8.53 -18.26
C VAL A 14 -7.10 8.44 -18.38
N THR A 15 -7.78 8.05 -17.30
CA THR A 15 -9.25 7.97 -17.20
C THR A 15 -9.87 9.19 -16.52
N GLY A 16 -9.04 10.14 -16.06
CA GLY A 16 -9.47 11.37 -15.39
C GLY A 16 -9.62 11.26 -13.87
N ASN A 17 -9.27 10.12 -13.25
CA ASN A 17 -9.32 9.99 -11.79
C ASN A 17 -8.15 10.75 -11.16
N THR A 18 -8.40 11.44 -10.06
CA THR A 18 -7.33 12.11 -9.30
C THR A 18 -6.51 11.08 -8.55
N ILE A 19 -5.22 11.00 -8.86
CA ILE A 19 -4.26 10.08 -8.24
C ILE A 19 -3.25 10.79 -7.33
N GLY A 20 -3.20 12.12 -7.36
CA GLY A 20 -2.30 12.88 -6.52
C GLY A 20 -2.59 14.37 -6.52
N VAL A 21 -2.01 15.07 -5.54
CA VAL A 21 -2.10 16.53 -5.41
C VAL A 21 -0.70 17.08 -5.12
N ILE A 22 -0.28 18.09 -5.89
CA ILE A 22 0.91 18.89 -5.59
C ILE A 22 0.47 20.10 -4.79
N LEU A 23 0.97 20.22 -3.56
CA LEU A 23 0.67 21.33 -2.68
C LEU A 23 1.85 22.29 -2.56
N PRO A 24 1.59 23.60 -2.41
CA PRO A 24 2.60 24.55 -1.96
C PRO A 24 3.14 24.14 -0.59
N LEU A 25 4.41 24.45 -0.32
CA LEU A 25 5.08 24.01 0.91
C LEU A 25 4.34 24.45 2.19
N ASP A 26 3.79 25.66 2.19
CA ASP A 26 3.04 26.19 3.34
C ASP A 26 1.74 25.42 3.59
N GLU A 27 1.06 24.97 2.54
CA GLU A 27 -0.14 24.13 2.65
C GLU A 27 0.22 22.70 3.07
N TYR A 28 1.32 22.14 2.54
CA TYR A 28 1.80 20.82 2.91
C TYR A 28 2.13 20.73 4.41
N ARG A 29 2.84 21.73 4.96
CA ARG A 29 3.20 21.78 6.39
C ARG A 29 1.99 21.75 7.33
N LEU A 30 0.82 22.23 6.89
CA LEU A 30 -0.40 22.18 7.68
C LEU A 30 -0.97 20.75 7.79
N ILE A 31 -0.71 19.90 6.80
CA ILE A 31 -1.29 18.57 6.70
C ILE A 31 -0.29 17.42 6.89
N GLU A 32 1.01 17.70 6.83
CA GLU A 32 2.12 16.72 6.91
C GLU A 32 1.93 15.74 8.08
N ARG A 33 1.67 16.25 9.29
CA ARG A 33 1.46 15.42 10.49
C ARG A 33 0.24 14.50 10.39
N PHE A 34 -0.81 14.91 9.67
CA PHE A 34 -1.99 14.08 9.46
C PHE A 34 -1.72 12.99 8.42
N LEU A 35 -0.93 13.30 7.39
CA LEU A 35 -0.50 12.32 6.39
C LEU A 35 0.37 11.23 7.03
N GLU A 36 1.38 11.61 7.81
CA GLU A 36 2.23 10.66 8.53
C GLU A 36 1.43 9.77 9.48
N LYS A 37 0.50 10.37 10.24
CA LYS A 37 -0.38 9.61 11.13
C LYS A 37 -1.27 8.63 10.37
N SER A 38 -1.83 9.01 9.22
CA SER A 38 -2.68 8.09 8.44
C SER A 38 -1.93 6.87 7.92
N VAL A 39 -0.67 7.02 7.52
CA VAL A 39 0.17 5.90 7.07
C VAL A 39 0.48 4.97 8.24
N LEU A 40 0.87 5.53 9.38
CA LEU A 40 1.14 4.75 10.59
C LEU A 40 -0.12 4.03 11.10
N ASP A 41 -1.29 4.68 11.05
CA ASP A 41 -2.56 4.07 11.47
C ASP A 41 -2.97 2.93 10.52
N GLU A 42 -2.73 3.06 9.21
CA GLU A 42 -2.98 1.99 8.23
C GLU A 42 -2.05 0.79 8.45
N ASP A 43 -0.75 1.04 8.69
CA ASP A 43 0.21 -0.03 8.96
C ASP A 43 -0.07 -0.73 10.29
N ASN A 44 -0.45 0.02 11.33
CA ASN A 44 -0.88 -0.55 12.60
C ASN A 44 -2.14 -1.41 12.46
N GLU A 45 -3.10 -0.98 11.63
CA GLU A 45 -4.30 -1.76 11.34
C GLU A 45 -3.98 -3.04 10.55
N LYS A 46 -3.05 -2.98 9.58
CA LYS A 46 -2.56 -4.17 8.87
C LYS A 46 -1.90 -5.16 9.83
N LEU A 47 -1.03 -4.67 10.72
CA LEU A 47 -0.38 -5.50 11.73
C LEU A 47 -1.40 -6.16 12.67
N ARG A 48 -2.42 -5.41 13.10
CA ARG A 48 -3.49 -5.95 13.94
C ARG A 48 -4.27 -7.05 13.24
N ARG A 49 -4.60 -6.87 11.95
CA ARG A 49 -5.30 -7.90 11.16
C ARG A 49 -4.45 -9.15 11.01
N LEU A 50 -3.15 -9.02 10.79
CA LEU A 50 -2.22 -10.15 10.75
C LEU A 50 -2.14 -10.87 12.10
N GLU A 51 -2.07 -10.13 13.20
CA GLU A 51 -2.07 -10.72 14.55
C GLU A 51 -3.35 -11.51 14.81
N ILE A 52 -4.51 -10.99 14.42
CA ILE A 52 -5.80 -11.70 14.52
C ILE A 52 -5.80 -12.95 13.62
N ALA A 53 -5.39 -12.80 12.36
CA ALA A 53 -5.37 -13.88 11.38
C ALA A 53 -4.46 -15.05 11.79
N ALA A 54 -3.34 -14.75 12.47
CA ALA A 54 -2.43 -15.77 13.00
C ALA A 54 -3.08 -16.69 14.05
N HIS A 55 -4.22 -16.29 14.62
CA HIS A 55 -4.99 -17.09 15.58
C HIS A 55 -6.29 -17.64 14.99
N ASP A 56 -6.60 -17.34 13.72
CA ASP A 56 -7.79 -17.84 13.03
C ASP A 56 -7.48 -19.18 12.34
N PRO A 57 -8.12 -20.29 12.76
CA PRO A 57 -7.89 -21.60 12.15
C PRO A 57 -8.23 -21.67 10.67
N LEU A 58 -9.25 -20.92 10.20
CA LEU A 58 -9.63 -20.91 8.79
C LEU A 58 -8.55 -20.23 7.96
N PHE A 59 -8.05 -19.09 8.43
CA PHE A 59 -6.93 -18.39 7.77
C PHE A 59 -5.68 -19.27 7.68
N LEU A 60 -5.33 -19.99 8.75
CA LEU A 60 -4.15 -20.87 8.76
C LEU A 60 -4.30 -22.05 7.79
N GLN A 61 -5.52 -22.60 7.66
CA GLN A 61 -5.80 -23.64 6.67
C GLN A 61 -5.66 -23.10 5.25
N ASP A 62 -6.29 -21.97 4.94
CA ASP A 62 -6.20 -21.32 3.62
C ASP A 62 -4.74 -20.96 3.28
N LEU A 63 -3.98 -20.46 4.26
CA LEU A 63 -2.57 -20.15 4.10
C LEU A 63 -1.76 -21.41 3.76
N TYR A 64 -2.00 -22.50 4.48
CA TYR A 64 -1.33 -23.78 4.22
C TYR A 64 -1.61 -24.31 2.81
N GLU A 65 -2.87 -24.32 2.39
CA GLU A 65 -3.29 -24.77 1.07
C GLU A 65 -2.64 -23.92 -0.04
N ASN A 66 -2.62 -22.60 0.13
CA ASN A 66 -1.95 -21.69 -0.81
C ASN A 66 -0.44 -21.90 -0.86
N MET A 67 0.22 -22.08 0.29
CA MET A 67 1.66 -22.37 0.36
C MET A 67 2.01 -23.71 -0.29
N GLN A 68 1.15 -24.72 -0.16
CA GLN A 68 1.32 -25.99 -0.88
C GLN A 68 1.18 -25.83 -2.39
N ALA A 69 0.16 -25.11 -2.84
CA ALA A 69 -0.02 -24.82 -4.27
C ALA A 69 1.15 -24.02 -4.83
N PHE A 70 1.68 -23.06 -4.06
CA PHE A 70 2.86 -22.30 -4.43
C PHE A 70 4.11 -23.19 -4.50
N ALA A 71 4.33 -24.11 -3.57
CA ALA A 71 5.47 -25.03 -3.62
C ALA A 71 5.46 -25.91 -4.89
N ALA A 72 4.28 -26.31 -5.36
CA ALA A 72 4.14 -27.01 -6.63
C ALA A 72 4.54 -26.13 -7.83
N ALA A 73 4.14 -24.86 -7.82
CA ALA A 73 4.51 -23.90 -8.86
C ALA A 73 5.98 -23.46 -8.79
N ASP A 74 6.55 -23.34 -7.60
CA ASP A 74 7.95 -22.96 -7.37
C ASP A 74 8.90 -24.03 -7.95
N GLY A 75 8.54 -25.33 -7.79
CA GLY A 75 9.24 -26.42 -8.44
C GLY A 75 9.26 -26.32 -9.98
N GLU A 76 8.17 -25.88 -10.61
CA GLU A 76 8.12 -25.67 -12.07
C GLU A 76 8.97 -24.49 -12.55
N TRP A 77 9.19 -23.48 -11.69
CA TRP A 77 9.95 -22.28 -12.05
C TRP A 77 11.45 -22.40 -11.81
N TRP A 78 11.87 -23.19 -10.81
CA TRP A 78 13.28 -23.31 -10.42
C TRP A 78 13.93 -24.63 -10.83
N GLU A 79 13.20 -25.74 -10.97
CA GLU A 79 13.78 -26.98 -11.48
C GLU A 79 13.68 -27.04 -13.00
N MET A 80 14.84 -26.90 -13.66
CA MET A 80 14.93 -27.10 -15.10
C MET A 80 14.45 -28.52 -15.45
N PRO A 81 13.62 -28.70 -16.50
CA PRO A 81 13.20 -30.02 -16.92
C PRO A 81 14.45 -30.83 -17.31
N GLN A 82 14.60 -32.01 -16.69
CA GLN A 82 15.64 -32.98 -17.06
C GLN A 82 15.42 -33.54 -18.45
#